data_AF-A0A7X2P830-F1
#
_entry.id   AF-A0A7X2P830-F1
#
_cell.length_a   1.000
_cell.length_b   1.000
_cell.length_c   1.000
_cell.angle_alpha   90.00
_cell.angle_beta   90.00
_cell.angle_gamma   90.00
#
_symmetry.space_group_name_H-M   'P 1'
#
loop_
_entity.id
_entity.type
_entity.pdbx_description
1 polymer ?
#
loop_
_entity_poly.entity_id
_entity_poly.type
_entity_poly.pdbx_seq_one_letter_code
_entity_poly.pdbx_strand_id
1 'polypeptide(L)'
;MLKTLQFGDKSVTFSTSFAWTLIYKSQFGRDALPILIPIIRETANTKKKPDESELAMTFLERLGFSGVVEIAWSAARLVDFNIPDPLTWVASFGDDFEPLDVISDLFPDLILSCFASKKSKAPIPTAKKATTTKK
;
A
#
# COMPACT_ATOMS: atom_id res chain seq x y z
N MET A 1 -3.08 -11.29 -3.99
CA MET A 1 -1.99 -12.30 -4.19
C MET A 1 -1.36 -12.53 -2.84
N LEU A 2 -0.44 -13.48 -2.69
CA LEU A 2 0.32 -13.59 -1.45
C LEU A 2 1.70 -12.99 -1.68
N LYS A 3 2.15 -12.17 -0.74
CA LYS A 3 3.50 -11.60 -0.72
C LYS A 3 4.04 -11.74 0.70
N THR A 4 5.29 -12.15 0.84
CA THR A 4 5.91 -12.40 2.14
C THR A 4 7.10 -11.47 2.30
N LEU A 5 7.14 -10.73 3.42
CA LEU A 5 8.27 -9.88 3.80
C LEU A 5 8.92 -10.47 5.05
N GLN A 6 10.21 -10.18 5.23
CA GLN A 6 10.98 -10.55 6.41
C GLN A 6 11.18 -9.31 7.30
N PHE A 7 11.07 -9.50 8.61
CA PHE A 7 11.30 -8.50 9.65
C PHE A 7 12.15 -9.16 10.73
N GLY A 8 13.48 -9.00 10.64
CA GLY A 8 14.42 -9.77 11.45
C GLY A 8 14.22 -11.28 11.26
N ASP A 9 13.96 -12.00 12.34
CA ASP A 9 13.68 -13.45 12.30
C ASP A 9 12.22 -13.81 12.00
N LYS A 10 11.34 -12.80 11.83
CA LYS A 10 9.91 -13.00 11.59
C LYS A 10 9.56 -12.89 10.12
N SER A 11 8.84 -13.90 9.62
CA SER A 11 8.27 -13.88 8.27
C SER A 11 6.77 -13.60 8.31
N VAL A 12 6.33 -12.58 7.58
CA VAL A 12 4.91 -12.20 7.52
C VAL A 12 4.41 -12.34 6.11
N THR A 13 3.32 -13.09 5.94
CA THR A 13 2.64 -13.21 4.65
C THR A 13 1.42 -12.29 4.61
N PHE A 14 1.32 -11.51 3.54
CA PHE A 14 0.28 -10.52 3.27
C PHE A 14 -0.59 -10.97 2.11
N SER A 15 -1.90 -10.75 2.22
CA SER A 15 -2.81 -10.88 1.09
C SER A 15 -3.02 -9.53 0.42
N THR A 16 -2.48 -9.38 -0.79
CA THR A 16 -2.64 -8.19 -1.63
C THR A 16 -3.94 -8.23 -2.44
N SER A 17 -4.97 -8.92 -1.94
CA SER A 17 -6.30 -8.90 -2.56
C SER A 17 -7.08 -7.66 -2.14
N PHE A 18 -7.93 -7.11 -3.01
CA PHE A 18 -8.73 -5.91 -2.72
C PHE A 18 -9.45 -5.93 -1.36
N ALA A 19 -9.77 -7.11 -0.82
CA ALA A 19 -10.41 -7.29 0.47
C ALA A 19 -9.66 -6.63 1.66
N TRP A 20 -8.37 -6.31 1.53
CA TRP A 20 -7.62 -5.63 2.58
C TRP A 20 -8.25 -4.26 2.89
N THR A 21 -8.85 -3.61 1.89
CA THR A 21 -9.56 -2.33 2.04
C THR A 21 -10.80 -2.44 2.92
N LEU A 22 -11.45 -3.61 2.93
CA LEU A 22 -12.62 -3.88 3.78
C LEU A 22 -12.20 -4.15 5.22
N ILE A 23 -11.10 -4.88 5.43
CA ILE A 23 -10.48 -5.04 6.75
C ILE A 23 -10.07 -3.67 7.30
N TYR A 24 -9.37 -2.87 6.49
CA TYR A 24 -8.96 -1.52 6.84
C TYR A 24 -10.16 -0.67 7.27
N LYS A 25 -11.23 -0.63 6.47
CA LYS A 25 -12.45 0.12 6.81
C LYS A 25 -13.08 -0.38 8.10
N SER A 26 -13.16 -1.70 8.30
CA SER A 26 -13.77 -2.28 9.49
C SER A 26 -12.99 -1.97 10.76
N GLN A 27 -11.65 -1.91 10.68
CA GLN A 27 -10.78 -1.68 11.83
C GLN A 27 -10.64 -0.18 12.17
N PHE A 28 -10.52 0.68 11.15
CA PHE A 28 -10.16 2.09 11.33
C PHE A 28 -11.30 3.07 11.07
N GLY A 29 -12.48 2.57 10.67
CA GLY A 29 -13.69 3.38 10.47
C GLY A 29 -13.63 4.33 9.26
N ARG A 30 -12.62 4.22 8.40
CA ARG A 30 -12.42 5.07 7.22
C ARG A 30 -11.97 4.26 6.01
N ASP A 31 -12.34 4.69 4.81
CA ASP A 31 -11.91 4.05 3.57
C ASP A 31 -10.43 4.38 3.26
N ALA A 32 -9.66 3.39 2.79
CA ALA A 32 -8.26 3.60 2.42
C ALA A 32 -8.09 4.37 1.09
N LEU A 33 -9.02 4.20 0.15
CA LEU A 33 -8.88 4.79 -1.20
C LEU A 33 -8.87 6.33 -1.24
N PRO A 34 -9.74 7.04 -0.49
CA PRO A 34 -9.65 8.50 -0.41
C PRO A 34 -8.29 9.03 0.06
N ILE A 35 -7.57 8.24 0.87
CA ILE A 35 -6.23 8.56 1.36
C ILE A 35 -5.18 8.27 0.29
N LEU A 36 -5.27 7.10 -0.38
CA LEU A 36 -4.28 6.66 -1.36
C LEU A 36 -4.37 7.38 -2.71
N ILE A 37 -5.58 7.69 -3.19
CA ILE A 37 -5.80 8.27 -4.54
C ILE A 37 -5.03 9.59 -4.75
N PRO A 38 -5.02 10.56 -3.80
CA PRO A 38 -4.23 11.78 -3.95
C PRO A 38 -2.74 11.50 -4.13
N ILE A 39 -2.18 10.58 -3.33
CA ILE A 39 -0.75 10.19 -3.37
C ILE A 39 -0.41 9.52 -4.71
N ILE A 40 -1.27 8.62 -5.18
CA ILE A 40 -1.11 7.95 -6.48
C ILE A 40 -1.18 8.96 -7.63
N ARG A 41 -2.07 9.95 -7.55
CA ARG A 41 -2.20 10.98 -8.59
C ARG A 41 -0.96 11.88 -8.66
N GLU A 42 -0.45 12.27 -7.50
CA GLU A 42 0.77 13.07 -7.39
C GLU A 42 1.97 12.36 -8.02
N THR A 43 2.15 11.09 -7.68
CA THR A 43 3.26 10.26 -8.16
C THR A 43 3.11 9.85 -9.64
N ALA A 44 1.88 9.79 -10.17
CA ALA A 44 1.63 9.53 -11.58
C ALA A 44 1.78 10.77 -12.49
N ASN A 45 1.68 11.98 -11.94
CA ASN A 45 1.73 13.23 -12.71
C ASN A 45 3.15 13.80 -12.89
N THR A 46 4.17 13.15 -12.34
CA THR A 46 5.56 13.55 -12.50
C THR A 46 6.04 13.20 -13.92
N LYS A 47 6.66 14.18 -14.62
CA LYS A 47 7.19 13.99 -15.99
C LYS A 47 8.38 13.02 -16.06
N LYS A 48 8.98 12.71 -14.92
CA LYS A 48 10.00 11.67 -14.73
C LYS A 48 9.35 10.54 -13.96
N LYS A 49 9.65 9.28 -14.31
CA LYS A 49 9.31 8.14 -13.45
C LYS A 49 9.94 8.43 -12.08
N PRO A 50 9.15 8.59 -11.00
CA PRO A 50 9.72 8.88 -9.70
C PRO A 50 10.64 7.73 -9.32
N ASP A 51 11.76 8.07 -8.69
CA ASP A 51 12.63 7.07 -8.08
C ASP A 51 11.83 6.30 -7.01
N GLU A 52 12.17 5.03 -6.81
CA GLU A 52 11.45 4.17 -5.85
C GLU A 52 11.55 4.74 -4.43
N SER A 53 12.70 5.33 -4.08
CA SER A 53 12.89 6.03 -2.81
C SER A 53 12.01 7.29 -2.68
N GLU A 54 11.91 8.11 -3.73
CA GLU A 54 11.06 9.31 -3.75
C GLU A 54 9.58 8.94 -3.58
N LEU A 55 9.16 7.85 -4.23
CA LEU A 55 7.82 7.29 -4.07
C LEU A 55 7.58 6.84 -2.62
N ALA A 56 8.51 6.07 -2.05
CA ALA A 56 8.41 5.58 -0.68
C ALA A 56 8.32 6.73 0.33
N MET A 57 9.15 7.76 0.16
CA MET A 57 9.12 8.97 0.99
C MET A 57 7.80 9.72 0.87
N THR A 58 7.25 9.87 -0.35
CA THR A 58 5.95 10.52 -0.56
C THR A 58 4.83 9.78 0.18
N PHE A 59 4.83 8.44 0.12
CA PHE A 59 3.87 7.63 0.89
C PHE A 59 4.06 7.80 2.40
N LEU A 60 5.30 7.76 2.88
CA LEU A 60 5.60 7.93 4.30
C LEU A 60 5.17 9.31 4.81
N GLU A 61 5.45 10.39 4.08
CA GLU A 61 5.05 11.75 4.43
C GLU A 61 3.53 11.93 4.49
N ARG A 62 2.80 11.31 3.56
CA ARG A 62 1.35 11.48 3.44
C ARG A 62 0.55 10.59 4.39
N LEU A 63 1.04 9.38 4.65
CA LEU A 63 0.37 8.40 5.51
C LEU A 63 0.83 8.47 6.95
N GLY A 64 2.07 8.92 7.17
CA GLY A 64 2.79 8.72 8.42
C GLY A 64 3.06 7.24 8.69
N PHE A 65 3.83 6.96 9.75
CA PHE A 65 4.11 5.60 10.19
C PHE A 65 2.84 4.81 10.54
N SER A 66 1.85 5.46 11.17
CA SER A 66 0.58 4.83 11.50
C SER A 66 -0.16 4.34 10.26
N GLY A 67 -0.28 5.17 9.21
CA GLY A 67 -0.96 4.76 7.98
C GLY A 67 -0.27 3.58 7.28
N VAL A 68 1.06 3.51 7.34
CA VAL A 68 1.80 2.34 6.81
C VAL A 68 1.46 1.07 7.58
N VAL A 69 1.49 1.14 8.91
CA VAL A 69 1.14 0.01 9.79
C VAL A 69 -0.32 -0.41 9.59
N GLU A 70 -1.27 0.53 9.54
CA GLU A 70 -2.70 0.26 9.34
C GLU A 70 -2.95 -0.54 8.05
N ILE A 71 -2.31 -0.14 6.96
CA ILE A 71 -2.43 -0.80 5.65
C ILE A 71 -1.77 -2.18 5.68
N ALA A 72 -0.53 -2.28 6.18
CA ALA A 72 0.21 -3.54 6.25
C ALA A 72 -0.52 -4.56 7.14
N TRP A 73 -0.98 -4.13 8.31
CA TRP A 73 -1.75 -4.95 9.24
C TRP A 73 -3.04 -5.47 8.57
N SER A 74 -3.76 -4.62 7.84
CA SER A 74 -4.99 -5.02 7.15
C SER A 74 -4.75 -6.10 6.09
N ALA A 75 -3.60 -6.04 5.40
CA ALA A 75 -3.21 -7.06 4.43
C ALA A 75 -2.72 -8.35 5.09
N ALA A 76 -2.04 -8.29 6.24
CA ALA A 76 -1.63 -9.46 7.03
C ALA A 76 -2.83 -10.18 7.66
N ARG A 77 -3.79 -9.41 8.17
CA ARG A 77 -5.02 -9.88 8.83
C ARG A 77 -5.89 -10.78 7.96
N LEU A 78 -5.82 -10.59 6.64
CA LEU A 78 -6.50 -11.45 5.67
C LEU A 78 -5.91 -12.85 5.55
N VAL A 79 -4.65 -13.02 5.91
CA VAL A 79 -3.96 -14.31 5.91
C VAL A 79 -4.13 -14.99 7.27
N ASP A 80 -4.07 -14.21 8.35
CA ASP A 80 -4.24 -14.69 9.70
C ASP A 80 -5.21 -13.81 10.51
N PHE A 81 -6.41 -14.33 10.72
CA PHE A 81 -7.46 -13.72 11.55
C PHE A 81 -7.22 -13.90 13.07
N ASN A 82 -6.01 -14.25 13.50
CA ASN A 82 -5.63 -14.25 14.92
C ASN A 82 -4.50 -13.28 15.26
N ILE A 83 -3.94 -12.54 14.28
CA ILE A 83 -2.97 -11.48 14.61
C ILE A 83 -3.60 -10.46 15.57
N PRO A 84 -2.83 -9.95 16.55
CA PRO A 84 -3.35 -9.00 17.54
C PRO A 84 -3.69 -7.66 16.89
N ASP A 85 -4.18 -6.70 17.68
CA ASP A 85 -4.47 -5.36 17.19
C ASP A 85 -3.22 -4.68 16.57
N PRO A 86 -3.38 -3.65 15.71
CA PRO A 86 -2.28 -3.06 14.96
C PRO A 86 -1.09 -2.60 15.81
N LEU A 87 -1.34 -2.05 17.00
CA LEU A 87 -0.28 -1.57 17.89
C LEU A 87 0.49 -2.75 18.48
N THR A 88 -0.21 -3.73 19.04
CA THR A 88 0.42 -4.93 19.59
C THR A 88 1.15 -5.74 18.51
N TRP A 89 0.60 -5.77 17.30
CA TRP A 89 1.20 -6.46 16.16
C TRP A 89 2.52 -5.81 15.75
N VAL A 90 2.54 -4.49 15.53
CA VAL A 90 3.78 -3.78 15.17
C VAL A 90 4.82 -3.84 16.29
N ALA A 91 4.40 -3.68 17.55
CA ALA A 91 5.28 -3.77 18.70
C ALA A 91 5.94 -5.15 18.83
N SER A 92 5.29 -6.21 18.33
CA SER A 92 5.86 -7.55 18.35
C SER A 92 7.15 -7.67 17.53
N PHE A 93 7.37 -6.82 16.53
CA PHE A 93 8.58 -6.82 15.70
C PHE A 93 9.75 -6.08 16.36
N GLY A 94 9.55 -5.37 17.48
CA GLY A 94 10.61 -4.59 18.10
C GLY A 94 11.22 -3.56 17.14
N ASP A 95 12.54 -3.59 17.01
CA ASP A 95 13.29 -2.70 16.11
C ASP A 95 13.35 -3.19 14.65
N ASP A 96 12.81 -4.39 14.36
CA ASP A 96 12.91 -5.03 13.05
C ASP A 96 11.79 -4.60 12.06
N PHE A 97 10.83 -3.78 12.50
CA PHE A 97 9.78 -3.31 11.59
C PHE A 97 10.30 -2.15 10.73
N GLU A 98 10.42 -2.38 9.42
CA GLU A 98 10.95 -1.41 8.46
C GLU A 98 9.84 -0.82 7.58
N PRO A 99 9.35 0.41 7.85
CA PRO A 99 8.23 1.00 7.11
C PRO A 99 8.58 1.27 5.64
N LEU A 100 9.84 1.59 5.33
CA LEU A 100 10.28 1.87 3.96
C LEU A 100 10.27 0.60 3.10
N ASP A 101 10.65 -0.54 3.66
CA ASP A 101 10.58 -1.84 2.99
C ASP A 101 9.13 -2.27 2.76
N VAL A 102 8.27 -2.06 3.76
CA VAL A 102 6.81 -2.26 3.59
C VAL A 102 6.28 -1.43 2.43
N ILE A 103 6.64 -0.15 2.34
CA ILE A 103 6.17 0.69 1.23
C ILE A 103 6.75 0.20 -0.09
N SER A 104 8.06 -0.06 -0.17
CA SER A 104 8.73 -0.40 -1.43
C SER A 104 8.27 -1.75 -1.98
N ASP A 105 8.13 -2.75 -1.10
CA ASP A 105 7.82 -4.11 -1.50
C ASP A 105 6.32 -4.41 -1.49
N LEU A 106 5.53 -3.94 -0.52
CA LEU A 106 4.13 -4.35 -0.39
C LEU A 106 3.16 -3.41 -1.12
N PHE A 107 3.38 -2.10 -1.07
CA PHE A 107 2.39 -1.12 -1.54
C PHE A 107 2.11 -1.19 -3.05
N PRO A 108 3.08 -1.43 -3.95
CA PRO A 108 2.79 -1.51 -5.38
C PRO A 108 1.69 -2.53 -5.70
N ASP A 109 1.73 -3.70 -5.05
CA ASP A 109 0.73 -4.75 -5.23
C ASP A 109 -0.62 -4.39 -4.61
N LEU A 110 -0.62 -3.75 -3.43
CA LEU A 110 -1.84 -3.29 -2.76
C LEU A 110 -2.55 -2.21 -3.58
N ILE A 111 -1.81 -1.24 -4.10
CA ILE A 111 -2.33 -0.17 -4.95
C ILE A 111 -2.90 -0.76 -6.24
N LEU A 112 -2.17 -1.65 -6.90
CA LEU A 112 -2.65 -2.30 -8.12
C LEU A 112 -3.96 -3.06 -7.88
N SER A 113 -4.08 -3.73 -6.73
CA SER A 113 -5.28 -4.49 -6.35
C SER A 113 -6.55 -3.62 -6.23
N CYS A 114 -6.40 -2.30 -6.04
CA CYS A 114 -7.50 -1.35 -5.94
C CYS A 114 -8.14 -0.98 -7.29
N PHE A 115 -7.41 -1.14 -8.40
CA PHE A 115 -7.87 -0.70 -9.72
C PHE A 115 -8.04 -1.83 -10.71
N ALA A 116 -7.26 -2.91 -10.55
CA ALA A 116 -7.27 -4.01 -11.48
C ALA A 116 -7.25 -5.35 -10.74
N SER A 117 -8.20 -6.23 -11.10
CA SER A 117 -8.05 -7.65 -10.84
C SER A 117 -7.09 -8.27 -11.84
N LYS A 118 -6.57 -9.47 -11.54
CA LYS A 118 -5.70 -10.25 -12.45
C LYS A 118 -6.27 -10.45 -13.86
N LYS A 119 -7.59 -10.33 -14.03
CA LYS A 119 -8.29 -10.53 -15.31
C LYS A 119 -8.91 -9.23 -15.85
N SER A 120 -8.59 -8.09 -15.25
CA SER A 120 -9.18 -6.81 -15.63
C SER A 120 -8.80 -6.45 -17.07
N LYS A 121 -9.81 -6.16 -17.88
CA LYS A 121 -9.66 -5.55 -19.22
C LYS A 121 -9.82 -4.03 -19.18
N ALA A 122 -10.18 -3.48 -18.02
CA ALA A 122 -10.35 -2.04 -17.86
C ALA A 122 -8.98 -1.36 -17.92
N PRO A 123 -8.85 -0.21 -18.61
CA PRO A 123 -7.62 0.57 -18.57
C PRO A 123 -7.30 0.91 -17.11
N ILE A 124 -6.10 0.56 -16.63
CA ILE A 124 -5.59 1.11 -15.38
C ILE A 124 -5.58 2.64 -15.56
N PRO A 125 -6.13 3.44 -14.62
CA PRO A 125 -6.09 4.90 -14.72
C PRO A 125 -4.64 5.36 -14.71
N THR A 126 -4.02 5.45 -15.88
CA THR A 126 -2.73 6.10 -16.07
C THR A 126 -3.00 7.58 -16.26
N ALA A 127 -2.20 8.42 -15.60
CA ALA A 127 -2.24 9.86 -15.82
C ALA A 127 -2.11 10.12 -17.32
N LYS A 128 -3.15 10.70 -17.93
CA LYS A 128 -3.15 11.06 -19.34
C LYS A 128 -1.90 11.91 -19.61
N LYS A 129 -0.99 11.45 -20.48
CA LYS A 129 -0.02 12.34 -21.11
C LYS A 129 -0.82 13.49 -21.72
N ALA A 130 -0.60 14.71 -21.24
CA ALA A 130 -1.12 15.90 -21.88
C ALA A 130 -0.56 15.94 -23.31
N THR A 131 -1.35 15.51 -24.29
CA THR A 131 -1.07 15.75 -25.69
C THR A 131 -1.20 17.25 -25.92
N THR A 132 -0.07 17.94 -25.91
CA THR A 132 0.05 19.28 -26.48
C THR A 132 -0.19 19.15 -27.98
N THR A 133 -1.44 19.33 -28.40
CA THR A 133 -1.75 19.63 -29.80
C THR A 133 -1.31 21.08 -30.04
N LYS A 134 -0.06 21.28 -30.48
CA LYS A 134 0.33 22.56 -31.08
C LYS A 134 -0.36 22.65 -32.44
N LYS A 135 -1.21 23.65 -32.59
CA LYS A 135 -1.62 24.22 -33.87
C LYS A 135 -0.76 25.45 -34.13
#